data_AF-A0A440HLU5-F1
#
_entry.id   AF-A0A440HLU5-F1
#
_cell.length_a   1.000
_cell.length_b   1.000
_cell.length_c   1.000
_cell.angle_alpha   90.00
_cell.angle_beta   90.00
_cell.angle_gamma   90.00
#
_symmetry.space_group_name_H-M   'P 1'
#
loop_
_entity.id
_entity.type
_entity.pdbx_description
1 polymer ?
#
loop_
_entity_poly.entity_id
_entity_poly.type
_entity_poly.pdbx_seq_one_letter_code
_entity_poly.pdbx_strand_id
1 'polypeptide(L)'
;MKAHEALIAWSGWDDESAMRGQVAVGRMVGEGQVAWTNGYSNKGGAVLVQARRKMRGAQSLAGVFRDFHYLVVDERLDPELVHRAFLAIDEYADLFG
;
A
#
# COMPACT_ATOMS: atom_id res chain seq x y z
N MET A 1 -1.93 11.71 -1.03
CA MET A 1 -2.74 11.06 -2.11
C MET A 1 -3.97 10.43 -1.48
N LYS A 2 -5.13 10.40 -2.15
CA LYS A 2 -6.31 9.70 -1.59
C LYS A 2 -6.18 8.18 -1.67
N ALA A 3 -6.73 7.46 -0.70
CA ALA A 3 -6.62 6.00 -0.63
C ALA A 3 -7.13 5.27 -1.88
N HIS A 4 -8.15 5.82 -2.56
CA HIS A 4 -8.69 5.23 -3.80
C HIS A 4 -7.77 5.38 -5.03
N GLU A 5 -6.75 6.23 -4.94
CA GLU A 5 -5.70 6.42 -5.96
C GLU A 5 -4.46 5.58 -5.65
N ALA A 6 -4.38 4.98 -4.46
CA ALA A 6 -3.20 4.33 -3.95
C ALA A 6 -3.01 2.92 -4.51
N LEU A 7 -1.77 2.67 -4.95
CA LEU A 7 -1.21 1.35 -5.21
C LEU A 7 -0.15 1.09 -4.13
N ILE A 8 -0.24 -0.09 -3.52
CA ILE A 8 0.68 -0.54 -2.48
C ILE A 8 1.51 -1.66 -3.10
N ALA A 9 2.84 -1.60 -2.96
CA ALA A 9 3.75 -2.65 -3.41
C ALA A 9 4.63 -3.09 -2.25
N TRP A 10 4.86 -4.40 -2.12
CA TRP A 10 5.68 -4.96 -1.06
C TRP A 10 6.35 -6.26 -1.50
N SER A 11 7.43 -6.60 -0.79
CA SER A 11 7.99 -7.95 -0.80
C SER A 11 8.02 -8.45 0.63
N GLY A 12 7.33 -9.56 0.88
CA GLY A 12 7.17 -10.13 2.22
C GLY A 12 8.50 -10.52 2.86
N TRP A 13 8.46 -10.88 4.14
CA TRP A 13 9.67 -11.31 4.85
C TRP A 13 10.30 -12.59 4.26
N ASP A 14 9.47 -13.50 3.74
CA ASP A 14 9.91 -14.78 3.19
C ASP A 14 10.38 -14.70 1.72
N ASP A 15 10.47 -13.50 1.17
CA ASP A 15 10.80 -13.25 -0.24
C ASP A 15 12.32 -13.35 -0.51
N GLU A 16 12.78 -14.03 -1.56
CA GLU A 16 14.21 -14.12 -1.90
C GLU A 16 14.78 -12.92 -2.67
N SER A 17 13.95 -11.94 -3.02
CA SER A 17 14.38 -10.74 -3.73
C SER A 17 15.19 -9.78 -2.86
N ALA A 18 15.96 -8.91 -3.53
CA ALA A 18 16.69 -7.81 -2.90
C ALA A 18 15.76 -6.80 -2.19
N MET A 19 14.45 -6.85 -2.46
CA MET A 19 13.44 -5.98 -1.86
C MET A 19 12.75 -6.62 -0.65
N ARG A 20 13.21 -7.78 -0.16
CA ARG A 20 12.67 -8.43 1.06
C ARG A 20 12.44 -7.43 2.18
N GLY A 21 11.24 -7.48 2.76
CA GLY A 21 10.86 -6.62 3.89
C GLY A 21 10.54 -5.18 3.49
N GLN A 22 10.62 -4.82 2.21
CA GLN A 22 10.34 -3.46 1.73
C GLN A 22 8.88 -3.28 1.35
N VAL A 23 8.41 -2.05 1.53
CA VAL A 23 7.07 -1.60 1.15
C VAL A 23 7.15 -0.20 0.57
N ALA A 24 6.31 0.09 -0.41
CA ALA A 24 6.13 1.43 -0.94
C ALA A 24 4.67 1.67 -1.32
N VAL A 25 4.25 2.93 -1.16
CA VAL A 25 2.91 3.40 -1.54
C VAL A 25 3.06 4.52 -2.54
N GLY A 26 2.33 4.43 -3.65
CA GLY A 26 2.39 5.43 -4.72
C GLY A 26 1.17 5.41 -5.61
N ARG A 27 1.13 6.34 -6.57
CA ARG A 27 0.07 6.38 -7.59
C ARG A 27 0.30 5.32 -8.64
N MET A 28 -0.77 4.76 -9.18
CA MET A 28 -0.65 3.97 -10.41
C MET A 28 -0.15 4.85 -11.55
N VAL A 29 0.80 4.32 -12.32
CA VAL A 29 1.27 4.95 -13.55
C VAL A 29 0.42 4.49 -14.73
N GLY A 30 0.22 5.35 -15.72
CA GLY A 30 -0.58 5.04 -16.90
C GLY A 30 0.06 3.96 -17.77
N GLU A 31 -0.73 3.43 -18.71
CA GLU A 31 -0.25 2.46 -19.70
C GLU A 31 0.96 3.02 -20.48
N GLY A 32 2.06 2.26 -20.54
CA GLY A 32 3.32 2.68 -21.18
C GLY A 32 4.34 3.40 -20.28
N GLN A 33 4.03 3.66 -19.01
CA GLN A 33 5.00 4.17 -18.03
C GLN A 33 5.69 3.05 -17.25
N VAL A 34 6.96 3.24 -16.89
CA VAL A 34 7.70 2.29 -16.04
C VAL A 34 7.00 2.18 -14.70
N ALA A 35 6.51 0.97 -14.41
CA ALA A 35 5.89 0.69 -13.12
C ALA A 35 6.94 0.79 -12.02
N TRP A 36 6.86 1.81 -11.17
CA TRP A 36 7.73 1.98 -9.98
C TRP A 36 7.66 0.78 -9.03
N THR A 37 6.59 -0.02 -9.14
CA THR A 37 6.42 -1.29 -8.45
C THR A 37 7.33 -2.42 -8.96
N ASN A 38 8.19 -2.18 -9.96
CA ASN A 38 9.13 -3.19 -10.43
C ASN A 38 10.17 -3.50 -9.35
N GLY A 39 10.39 -4.78 -9.08
CA GLY A 39 11.26 -5.27 -8.01
C GLY A 39 10.51 -5.69 -6.74
N TYR A 40 9.25 -5.29 -6.59
CA TYR A 40 8.36 -5.84 -5.56
C TYR A 40 7.63 -7.08 -6.07
N SER A 41 7.50 -8.08 -5.22
CA SER A 41 6.86 -9.34 -5.59
C SER A 41 5.33 -9.29 -5.52
N ASN A 42 4.80 -8.41 -4.67
CA ASN A 42 3.37 -8.26 -4.46
C ASN A 42 2.90 -6.82 -4.65
N LYS A 43 1.64 -6.67 -5.06
CA LYS A 43 0.97 -5.39 -5.29
C LYS A 43 -0.49 -5.49 -4.83
N GLY A 44 -1.03 -4.40 -4.30
CA GLY A 44 -2.36 -4.37 -3.65
C GLY A 44 -2.92 -2.95 -3.54
N GLY A 45 -4.03 -2.82 -2.82
CA GLY A 45 -4.70 -1.54 -2.60
C GLY A 45 -5.95 -1.31 -3.45
N ALA A 46 -6.43 -0.06 -3.47
CA ALA A 46 -7.71 0.27 -4.10
C ALA A 46 -7.72 0.11 -5.63
N VAL A 47 -6.54 0.11 -6.23
CA VAL A 47 -6.34 0.03 -7.67
C VAL A 47 -6.63 -1.35 -8.24
N LEU A 48 -6.27 -2.42 -7.52
CA LEU A 48 -6.49 -3.81 -7.91
C LEU A 48 -7.90 -4.31 -7.58
N VAL A 49 -8.57 -3.65 -6.62
CA VAL A 49 -9.94 -4.00 -6.20
C VAL A 49 -10.89 -2.89 -6.64
N GLN A 50 -11.55 -3.05 -7.79
CA GLN A 50 -12.48 -2.05 -8.35
C GLN A 50 -13.54 -1.56 -7.34
N ALA A 51 -13.96 -2.41 -6.40
CA ALA A 51 -14.90 -2.05 -5.33
C ALA A 51 -14.35 -0.96 -4.39
N ARG A 52 -13.04 -0.93 -4.12
CA ARG A 52 -12.42 0.09 -3.25
C ARG A 52 -12.38 1.47 -3.88
N ARG A 53 -12.33 1.57 -5.21
CA ARG A 53 -12.44 2.88 -5.90
C ARG A 53 -13.76 3.59 -5.65
N LYS A 54 -14.79 2.87 -5.20
CA LYS A 54 -16.12 3.42 -4.85
C LYS A 54 -16.29 3.68 -3.35
N MET A 55 -15.36 3.23 -2.51
CA MET A 55 -15.40 3.45 -1.06
C MET A 55 -15.03 4.90 -0.73
N ARG A 56 -15.73 5.49 0.24
CA ARG A 56 -15.54 6.87 0.71
C ARG A 56 -15.65 6.92 2.23
N GLY A 57 -15.11 7.96 2.84
CA GLY A 57 -15.19 8.18 4.29
C GLY A 57 -14.71 6.97 5.11
N ALA A 58 -15.49 6.56 6.10
CA ALA A 58 -15.12 5.49 7.03
C ALA A 58 -14.78 4.14 6.35
N GLN A 59 -15.42 3.81 5.22
CA GLN A 59 -15.10 2.56 4.50
C GLN A 59 -13.73 2.62 3.83
N SER A 60 -13.37 3.80 3.29
CA SER A 60 -12.04 4.04 2.73
C SER A 60 -10.98 3.85 3.82
N LEU A 61 -11.20 4.50 4.97
CA LEU A 61 -10.30 4.43 6.11
C LEU A 61 -10.15 3.01 6.68
N ALA A 62 -11.24 2.26 6.85
CA ALA A 62 -11.20 0.87 7.28
C ALA A 62 -10.42 -0.02 6.30
N GLY A 63 -10.52 0.26 4.99
CA GLY A 63 -9.74 -0.41 3.96
C GLY A 63 -8.23 -0.18 4.13
N VAL A 64 -7.84 1.07 4.40
CA VAL A 64 -6.44 1.44 4.65
C VAL A 64 -5.89 0.73 5.90
N PHE A 65 -6.65 0.70 7.00
CA PHE A 65 -6.23 -0.02 8.19
C PHE A 65 -6.11 -1.53 7.98
N ARG A 66 -7.02 -2.13 7.21
CA ARG A 66 -6.91 -3.53 6.85
C ARG A 66 -5.62 -3.82 6.08
N ASP A 67 -5.26 -2.96 5.13
CA ASP A 67 -4.02 -3.11 4.38
C ASP A 67 -2.79 -2.96 5.29
N PHE A 68 -2.79 -1.97 6.17
CA PHE A 68 -1.71 -1.78 7.15
C PHE A 68 -1.54 -3.02 8.03
N HIS A 69 -2.64 -3.52 8.60
CA HIS A 69 -2.63 -4.69 9.46
C HIS A 69 -2.14 -5.93 8.71
N TYR A 70 -2.60 -6.13 7.48
CA TYR A 70 -2.15 -7.26 6.65
C TYR A 70 -0.64 -7.23 6.44
N LEU A 71 -0.08 -6.07 6.08
CA LEU A 71 1.36 -5.94 5.85
C LEU A 71 2.19 -6.18 7.12
N VAL A 72 1.72 -5.71 8.27
CA VAL A 72 2.45 -5.86 9.54
C VAL A 72 2.32 -7.27 10.11
N VAL A 73 1.12 -7.85 10.07
CA VAL A 73 0.83 -9.11 10.77
C VAL A 73 1.03 -10.32 9.87
N ASP A 74 0.43 -10.31 8.69
CA ASP A 74 0.46 -11.44 7.77
C ASP A 74 1.79 -11.48 6.98
N GLU A 75 2.21 -10.34 6.43
CA GLU A 75 3.47 -10.22 5.66
C GLU A 75 4.70 -9.99 6.55
N ARG A 76 4.48 -9.74 7.85
CA ARG A 76 5.52 -9.57 8.88
C ARG A 76 6.52 -8.45 8.57
N LEU A 77 6.04 -7.37 7.94
CA LEU A 77 6.87 -6.21 7.64
C LEU A 77 7.07 -5.34 8.90
N ASP A 78 8.18 -4.60 8.92
CA ASP A 78 8.48 -3.65 9.99
C ASP A 78 7.35 -2.59 10.08
N PRO A 79 6.65 -2.47 11.24
CA PRO A 79 5.58 -1.51 11.42
C PRO A 79 5.98 -0.06 11.12
N GLU A 80 7.21 0.33 11.44
CA GLU A 80 7.72 1.68 11.22
C GLU A 80 7.91 1.97 9.72
N LEU A 81 8.39 0.98 8.95
CA LEU A 81 8.50 1.11 7.49
C LEU A 81 7.13 1.20 6.83
N VAL A 82 6.18 0.36 7.26
CA VAL A 82 4.79 0.41 6.76
C VAL A 82 4.15 1.75 7.12
N HIS A 83 4.32 2.23 8.35
CA HIS A 83 3.82 3.53 8.79
C HIS A 83 4.32 4.67 7.90
N ARG A 84 5.64 4.76 7.70
CA ARG A 84 6.24 5.79 6.84
C ARG A 84 5.73 5.76 5.40
N ALA A 85 5.56 4.56 4.83
CA ALA A 85 5.00 4.41 3.50
C ALA A 85 3.53 4.87 3.44
N PHE A 86 2.74 4.54 4.47
CA PHE A 86 1.31 4.85 4.53
C PHE A 86 1.01 6.34 4.77
N LEU A 87 1.97 7.12 5.28
CA LEU A 87 1.85 8.59 5.34
C LEU A 87 1.66 9.25 3.96
N ALA A 88 1.93 8.54 2.86
CA ALA A 88 1.58 9.01 1.52
C ALA A 88 0.06 9.03 1.25
N ILE A 89 -0.74 8.34 2.06
CA ILE A 89 -2.20 8.26 1.97
C ILE A 89 -2.82 9.29 2.93
N ASP A 90 -3.60 10.23 2.39
CA ASP A 90 -4.17 11.34 3.17
C ASP A 90 -5.02 10.82 4.33
N GLU A 91 -5.91 9.86 4.08
CA GLU A 91 -6.80 9.32 5.11
C GLU A 91 -6.04 8.69 6.29
N TYR A 92 -4.81 8.21 6.08
CA TYR A 92 -3.96 7.69 7.14
C TYR A 92 -3.15 8.82 7.80
N ALA A 93 -2.54 9.70 6.99
CA ALA A 93 -1.76 10.83 7.47
C ALA A 93 -2.57 11.80 8.33
N ASP A 94 -3.85 12.02 8.01
CA ASP A 94 -4.75 12.88 8.79
C ASP A 94 -4.92 12.39 10.25
N LEU A 95 -4.62 11.12 10.53
CA LEU A 95 -4.75 10.50 11.86
C LEU A 95 -3.42 10.28 12.59
N PHE A 96 -2.33 10.07 11.83
CA PHE A 96 -1.04 9.61 12.39
C PHE A 96 0.19 10.36 11.88
N GLY A 97 0.00 11.40 11.06
CA GLY A 97 1.08 12.25 10.53
C GLY A 97 1.57 13.29 11.52
#